data_AF-A0A484HKD0-F1
#
_entry.id   AF-A0A484HKD0-F1
#
_cell.length_a   1.000
_cell.length_b   1.000
_cell.length_c   1.000
_cell.angle_alpha   90.00
_cell.angle_beta   90.00
_cell.angle_gamma   90.00
#
_symmetry.space_group_name_H-M   'P 1'
#
loop_
_entity.id
_entity.type
_entity.pdbx_description
1 polymer ?
#
loop_
_entity_poly.entity_id
_entity_poly.type
_entity_poly.pdbx_seq_one_letter_code
_entity_poly.pdbx_strand_id
1 'polypeptide(L)'
;MPNVETLLLTETDGACAYCGIKDYRVLTTHHIEQQEPKNESYDNKIILCHNCHHLHHQNKGPSKDDIVAIKKRLICKVVTQYGVNALKESYRKGFVAAAPYLVNHLVELGFLLQTDVLHSIVTPNHEHGAVQAAAYELTKKGRRFSEKWGFK
;
A
#
# COMPACT_ATOMS: atom_id res chain seq x y z
N MET A 1 11.30 -7.45 2.18
CA MET A 1 10.15 -6.54 2.27
C MET A 1 10.57 -5.33 3.10
N PRO A 2 10.26 -4.10 2.68
CA PRO A 2 10.50 -2.92 3.53
C PRO A 2 9.78 -3.10 4.86
N ASN A 3 10.41 -2.67 5.96
CA ASN A 3 9.79 -2.62 7.27
C ASN A 3 8.49 -1.78 7.17
N VAL A 4 7.39 -2.26 7.78
CA VAL A 4 6.10 -1.55 7.81
C VAL A 4 6.28 -0.13 8.31
N GLU A 5 7.12 0.10 9.31
CA GLU A 5 7.41 1.44 9.84
C GLU A 5 8.02 2.37 8.78
N THR A 6 9.00 1.88 8.01
CA THR A 6 9.61 2.65 6.92
C THR A 6 8.60 3.00 5.84
N LEU A 7 7.70 2.06 5.50
CA LEU A 7 6.63 2.31 4.54
C LEU A 7 5.63 3.36 5.04
N LEU A 8 5.27 3.30 6.33
CA LEU A 8 4.37 4.28 6.98
C LEU A 8 4.99 5.68 7.04
N LEU A 9 6.29 5.80 7.31
CA LEU A 9 6.97 7.09 7.27
C LEU A 9 7.12 7.64 5.85
N THR A 10 7.35 6.75 4.87
CA THR A 10 7.48 7.14 3.46
C THR A 10 6.14 7.58 2.89
N GLU A 11 5.03 6.88 3.17
CA GLU A 11 3.72 7.26 2.63
C GLU A 11 3.29 8.65 3.10
N THR A 12 3.63 9.03 4.34
CA THR A 12 3.29 10.32 4.95
C THR A 12 4.37 11.40 4.78
N ASP A 13 5.44 11.12 4.02
CA ASP A 13 6.58 12.03 3.85
C ASP A 13 7.16 12.52 5.20
N GLY A 14 7.23 11.62 6.18
CA GLY A 14 7.73 11.90 7.53
C GLY A 14 6.85 12.87 8.34
N ALA A 15 5.54 12.93 8.04
CA ALA A 15 4.60 13.82 8.70
C ALA A 15 3.47 13.08 9.43
N CYS A 16 2.80 13.77 10.34
CA CYS A 16 1.49 13.36 10.83
C CYS A 16 0.48 13.36 9.67
N ALA A 17 -0.20 12.25 9.47
CA ALA A 17 -1.16 12.11 8.37
C ALA A 17 -2.39 13.03 8.48
N TYR A 18 -2.67 13.54 9.68
CA TYR A 18 -3.80 14.45 9.92
C TYR A 18 -3.40 15.93 9.85
N CYS A 19 -2.46 16.38 10.68
CA CYS A 19 -2.11 17.81 10.80
C CYS A 19 -0.86 18.23 10.02
N GLY A 20 -0.11 17.29 9.43
CA GLY A 20 1.05 17.58 8.60
C GLY A 20 2.33 17.98 9.35
N ILE A 21 2.36 17.97 10.68
CA ILE A 21 3.59 18.27 11.43
C ILE A 21 4.71 17.27 11.10
N LYS A 22 5.91 17.80 10.83
CA LYS A 22 7.12 17.05 10.41
C LYS A 22 8.19 17.10 11.49
N ASP A 23 7.99 16.32 12.56
CA ASP A 23 9.01 16.11 13.59
C ASP A 23 8.94 14.67 14.06
N TYR A 24 9.93 13.86 13.66
CA TYR A 24 9.96 12.42 13.94
C TYR A 24 9.84 12.08 15.43
N ARG A 25 10.26 12.99 16.32
CA ARG A 25 10.24 12.79 17.78
C ARG A 25 8.84 12.80 18.37
N VAL A 26 7.87 13.37 17.64
CA VAL A 26 6.47 13.45 18.09
C VAL A 26 5.54 12.53 17.30
N LEU A 27 6.07 11.77 16.33
CA LEU A 27 5.27 10.85 15.53
C LEU A 27 5.12 9.51 16.24
N THR A 28 3.96 8.88 16.06
CA THR A 28 3.64 7.56 16.58
C THR A 28 2.76 6.80 15.60
N THR A 29 2.85 5.48 15.64
CA THR A 29 1.99 4.60 14.85
C THR A 29 0.68 4.37 15.59
N HIS A 30 -0.43 4.65 14.92
CA HIS A 30 -1.78 4.37 15.39
C HIS A 30 -2.39 3.20 14.62
N HIS A 31 -2.97 2.22 15.33
CA HIS A 31 -3.78 1.15 14.75
C HIS A 31 -5.22 1.63 14.55
N ILE A 32 -5.72 1.56 13.31
CA ILE A 32 -7.06 2.03 12.91
C ILE A 32 -8.16 1.15 13.49
N GLU A 33 -7.99 -0.18 13.37
CA GLU A 33 -8.83 -1.18 14.02
C GLU A 33 -8.09 -1.70 15.26
N GLN A 34 -8.69 -1.48 16.43
CA GLN A 34 -8.24 -2.05 17.69
C GLN A 34 -8.97 -3.38 17.91
N GLN A 35 -8.23 -4.48 17.79
CA GLN A 35 -8.70 -5.84 18.01
C GLN A 35 -7.62 -6.67 18.69
N GLU A 36 -7.99 -7.79 19.32
CA GLU A 36 -7.06 -8.74 19.89
C GLU A 36 -7.16 -10.11 19.17
N PRO A 37 -6.05 -10.65 18.62
CA PRO A 37 -4.72 -10.05 18.55
C PRO A 37 -4.66 -8.84 17.61
N LYS A 38 -3.74 -7.90 17.91
CA LYS A 38 -3.55 -6.68 17.11
C LYS A 38 -3.27 -7.02 15.64
N ASN A 39 -3.99 -6.34 14.75
CA ASN A 39 -3.70 -6.43 13.32
C ASN A 39 -2.52 -5.53 12.98
N GLU A 40 -1.35 -6.15 12.82
CA GLU A 40 -0.08 -5.50 12.54
C GLU A 40 0.12 -5.13 11.05
N SER A 41 -0.89 -5.36 10.21
CA SER A 41 -0.81 -5.07 8.78
C SER A 41 -0.59 -3.59 8.49
N TYR A 42 0.16 -3.31 7.43
CA TYR A 42 0.45 -1.95 6.96
C TYR A 42 -0.83 -1.11 6.76
N ASP A 43 -1.87 -1.73 6.21
CA ASP A 43 -3.12 -1.04 5.90
C ASP A 43 -3.97 -0.77 7.15
N ASN A 44 -3.68 -1.42 8.29
CA ASN A 44 -4.32 -1.11 9.57
C ASN A 44 -3.57 -0.06 10.40
N LYS A 45 -2.48 0.51 9.88
CA LYS A 45 -1.63 1.45 10.61
C LYS A 45 -1.52 2.78 9.89
N ILE A 46 -1.36 3.85 10.66
CA ILE A 46 -1.19 5.21 10.16
C ILE A 46 -0.27 6.01 11.10
N ILE A 47 0.49 6.96 10.58
CA ILE A 47 1.31 7.87 11.39
C ILE A 47 0.47 9.07 11.85
N LEU A 48 0.44 9.31 13.16
CA LEU A 48 -0.11 10.51 13.77
C LEU A 48 0.95 11.14 14.69
N CYS A 49 0.88 12.44 14.95
CA CYS A 49 1.63 13.02 16.05
C CYS A 49 0.98 12.68 17.40
N HIS A 50 1.73 12.74 18.49
CA HIS A 50 1.22 12.46 19.84
C HIS A 50 -0.03 13.28 20.18
N ASN A 51 -0.11 14.54 19.76
CA ASN A 51 -1.28 15.38 20.00
C ASN A 51 -2.52 14.87 19.24
N CYS A 52 -2.42 14.66 17.92
CA CYS A 52 -3.54 14.14 17.13
C CYS A 52 -3.95 12.73 17.57
N HIS A 53 -2.98 11.89 17.93
CA HIS A 53 -3.22 10.55 18.47
C HIS A 53 -3.99 10.61 19.80
N HIS A 54 -3.57 11.50 20.71
CA HIS A 54 -4.24 11.69 21.99
C HIS A 54 -5.66 12.25 21.83
N LEU A 55 -5.83 13.28 20.99
CA LEU A 55 -7.13 13.89 20.73
C LEU A 55 -8.11 12.93 20.05
N HIS A 56 -7.63 12.02 19.20
CA HIS A 56 -8.45 10.94 18.63
C HIS A 56 -9.07 10.08 19.73
N HIS A 57 -8.27 9.58 20.69
CA HIS A 57 -8.78 8.76 21.81
C HIS A 57 -9.71 9.52 22.76
N GLN A 58 -9.68 10.85 22.73
CA GLN A 58 -10.62 11.71 23.48
C GLN A 58 -11.87 12.10 22.69
N ASN A 59 -12.04 11.64 21.45
CA ASN A 59 -13.09 12.10 20.53
C ASN A 59 -13.08 13.62 20.28
N LYS A 60 -11.90 14.26 20.35
CA LYS A 60 -11.68 15.70 20.12
C LYS A 60 -10.79 16.01 18.91
N GLY A 61 -10.29 14.96 18.25
CA GLY A 61 -9.39 15.04 17.11
C GLY A 61 -10.01 14.40 15.86
N PRO A 62 -9.20 13.84 14.94
CA PRO A 62 -9.75 13.14 13.78
C PRO A 62 -10.65 11.99 14.24
N SER A 63 -11.83 11.88 13.63
CA SER A 63 -12.70 10.72 13.83
C SER A 63 -12.07 9.45 13.23
N LYS A 64 -12.62 8.29 13.58
CA LYS A 64 -12.21 7.03 12.94
C LYS A 64 -12.41 7.08 11.42
N ASP A 65 -13.51 7.67 10.95
CA ASP A 65 -13.81 7.79 9.54
C ASP A 65 -12.84 8.74 8.83
N ASP A 66 -12.42 9.82 9.49
CA ASP A 66 -11.36 10.70 8.97
C ASP A 66 -10.05 9.92 8.79
N ILE A 67 -9.66 9.12 9.79
CA ILE A 67 -8.45 8.30 9.73
C ILE A 67 -8.54 7.28 8.59
N VAL A 68 -9.67 6.58 8.43
CA VAL A 68 -9.89 5.63 7.33
C VAL A 68 -9.81 6.34 5.97
N ALA A 69 -10.43 7.52 5.84
CA ALA A 69 -10.40 8.29 4.60
C ALA A 69 -8.98 8.78 4.26
N ILE A 70 -8.22 9.25 5.25
CA ILE A 70 -6.81 9.63 5.08
C ILE A 70 -5.98 8.41 4.67
N LYS A 71 -6.13 7.28 5.37
CA LYS A 71 -5.39 6.06 5.04
C LYS A 71 -5.68 5.58 3.63
N LYS A 72 -6.94 5.65 3.18
CA LYS A 72 -7.32 5.31 1.80
C LYS A 72 -6.58 6.18 0.78
N ARG A 73 -6.47 7.49 1.03
CA ARG A 73 -5.71 8.41 0.15
C ARG A 73 -4.21 8.08 0.14
N LEU A 74 -3.62 7.80 1.30
CA LEU A 74 -2.22 7.39 1.42
C LEU A 74 -1.95 6.08 0.68
N ILE A 75 -2.84 5.10 0.83
CA ILE A 75 -2.80 3.84 0.09
C ILE A 75 -2.82 4.10 -1.41
N CYS A 76 -3.74 4.92 -1.92
CA CYS A 76 -3.80 5.26 -3.35
C CYS A 76 -2.51 5.93 -3.86
N LYS A 77 -1.84 6.74 -3.03
CA LYS A 77 -0.52 7.30 -3.34
C LYS A 77 0.54 6.19 -3.46
N VAL A 78 0.58 5.26 -2.51
CA VAL A 78 1.56 4.15 -2.48
C VAL A 78 1.33 3.15 -3.60
N VAL A 79 0.08 2.71 -3.82
CA VAL A 79 -0.22 1.72 -4.85
C VAL A 79 -0.28 2.33 -6.24
N THR A 80 -0.35 3.66 -6.37
CA THR A 80 -0.47 4.40 -7.64
C THR A 80 -1.77 4.11 -8.41
N GLN A 81 -2.10 4.95 -9.39
CA GLN A 81 -3.26 4.72 -10.25
C GLN A 81 -3.14 3.42 -11.07
N TYR A 82 -1.95 3.10 -11.58
CA TYR A 82 -1.70 1.87 -12.35
C TYR A 82 -1.85 0.64 -11.46
N GLY A 83 -1.35 0.69 -10.22
CA GLY A 83 -1.53 -0.41 -9.28
C GLY A 83 -2.98 -0.59 -8.84
N VAL A 84 -3.75 0.48 -8.60
CA VAL A 84 -5.21 0.36 -8.36
C VAL A 84 -5.90 -0.37 -9.52
N ASN A 85 -5.57 0.00 -10.76
CA ASN A 85 -6.15 -0.64 -11.93
C ASN A 85 -5.74 -2.11 -12.06
N ALA A 86 -4.47 -2.42 -11.79
CA ALA A 86 -3.95 -3.79 -11.79
C ALA A 86 -4.64 -4.67 -10.73
N LEU A 87 -4.83 -4.16 -9.51
CA LEU A 87 -5.56 -4.87 -8.45
C LEU A 87 -7.02 -5.15 -8.84
N LYS A 88 -7.72 -4.16 -9.39
CA LYS A 88 -9.11 -4.32 -9.86
C LYS A 88 -9.21 -5.35 -10.98
N GLU A 89 -8.32 -5.27 -11.96
CA GLU A 89 -8.35 -6.16 -13.13
C GLU A 89 -8.05 -7.61 -12.73
N SER A 90 -6.99 -7.82 -11.96
CA SER A 90 -6.64 -9.13 -11.42
C SER A 90 -7.71 -9.69 -10.47
N TYR A 91 -8.42 -8.84 -9.72
CA TYR A 91 -9.57 -9.27 -8.91
C TYR A 91 -10.71 -9.84 -9.75
N ARG A 92 -11.05 -9.16 -10.86
CA ARG A 92 -12.17 -9.52 -11.73
C ARG A 92 -11.88 -10.70 -12.65
N LYS A 93 -10.67 -10.76 -13.19
CA LYS A 93 -10.28 -11.71 -14.24
C LYS A 93 -9.36 -12.83 -13.76
N GLY A 94 -8.89 -12.78 -12.52
CA GLY A 94 -7.92 -13.72 -11.96
C GLY A 94 -6.46 -13.30 -12.19
N PHE A 95 -6.18 -12.57 -13.27
CA PHE A 95 -4.85 -12.08 -13.60
C PHE A 95 -4.89 -10.69 -14.26
N VAL A 96 -3.73 -10.05 -14.37
CA VAL A 96 -3.51 -8.83 -15.14
C VAL A 96 -2.18 -8.92 -15.87
N ALA A 97 -2.15 -8.50 -17.14
CA ALA A 97 -0.91 -8.29 -17.87
C ALA A 97 -0.48 -6.82 -17.71
N ALA A 98 0.75 -6.59 -17.26
CA ALA A 98 1.27 -5.25 -17.04
C ALA A 98 2.78 -5.17 -17.27
N ALA A 99 3.27 -3.96 -17.51
CA ALA A 99 4.70 -3.70 -17.52
C ALA A 99 5.25 -3.73 -16.07
N PRO A 100 6.34 -4.45 -15.78
CA PRO A 100 6.84 -4.62 -14.42
C PRO A 100 7.10 -3.31 -13.67
N TYR A 101 7.65 -2.29 -14.34
CA TYR A 101 7.95 -1.00 -13.72
C TYR A 101 6.70 -0.25 -13.20
N LEU A 102 5.50 -0.62 -13.67
CA LEU A 102 4.25 -0.02 -13.23
C LEU A 102 3.62 -0.71 -12.01
N VAL A 103 4.00 -1.96 -11.72
CA VAL A 103 3.28 -2.80 -10.75
C VAL A 103 4.17 -3.62 -9.81
N ASN A 104 5.49 -3.64 -10.01
CA ASN A 104 6.40 -4.43 -9.17
C ASN A 104 6.39 -4.01 -7.70
N HIS A 105 6.09 -2.75 -7.39
CA HIS A 105 5.86 -2.32 -6.01
C HIS A 105 4.71 -3.09 -5.34
N LEU A 106 3.68 -3.53 -6.10
CA LEU A 106 2.63 -4.40 -5.57
C LEU A 106 3.12 -5.82 -5.29
N VAL A 107 4.11 -6.31 -6.05
CA VAL A 107 4.77 -7.59 -5.78
C VAL A 107 5.63 -7.47 -4.51
N GLU A 108 6.37 -6.39 -4.35
CA GLU A 108 7.16 -6.10 -3.15
C GLU A 108 6.28 -5.97 -1.88
N LEU A 109 5.09 -5.38 -2.03
CA LEU A 109 4.07 -5.31 -0.97
C LEU A 109 3.38 -6.67 -0.73
N GLY A 110 3.60 -7.66 -1.61
CA GLY A 110 3.00 -8.99 -1.56
C GLY A 110 1.52 -9.02 -1.93
N PHE A 111 1.02 -8.02 -2.66
CA PHE A 111 -0.35 -7.98 -3.16
C PHE A 111 -0.51 -8.72 -4.50
N LEU A 112 0.50 -8.64 -5.35
CA LEU A 112 0.57 -9.41 -6.59
C LEU A 112 1.68 -10.46 -6.52
N LEU A 113 1.52 -11.52 -7.30
CA LEU A 113 2.55 -12.50 -7.63
C LEU A 113 2.75 -12.47 -9.14
N GLN A 114 3.99 -12.30 -9.60
CA GLN A 114 4.31 -12.48 -11.01
C GLN A 114 4.28 -13.97 -11.34
N THR A 115 3.47 -14.38 -12.31
CA THR A 115 3.31 -15.78 -12.71
C THR A 115 4.07 -16.11 -13.99
N ASP A 116 4.04 -15.23 -14.98
CA ASP A 116 4.66 -15.45 -16.29
C ASP A 116 5.32 -14.19 -16.85
N VAL A 117 6.31 -14.37 -17.73
CA VAL A 117 6.89 -13.33 -18.57
C VAL A 117 6.28 -13.44 -19.97
N LEU A 118 5.58 -12.40 -20.43
CA LEU A 118 4.86 -12.41 -21.71
C LEU A 118 5.72 -11.85 -22.85
N HIS A 119 6.48 -10.79 -22.58
CA HIS A 119 7.34 -10.16 -23.59
C HIS A 119 8.62 -9.63 -22.95
N SER A 120 9.76 -9.93 -23.57
CA SER A 120 11.08 -9.44 -23.15
C SER A 120 11.89 -8.99 -24.36
N ILE A 121 12.68 -7.92 -24.21
CA ILE A 121 13.62 -7.47 -25.25
C ILE A 121 14.96 -8.12 -24.99
N VAL A 122 15.44 -8.99 -25.86
CA VAL A 122 16.82 -9.50 -25.79
C VAL A 122 17.76 -8.45 -26.38
N THR A 123 18.78 -8.03 -25.61
CA THR A 123 19.81 -7.12 -26.13
C THR A 123 20.73 -7.84 -27.12
N PRO A 124 21.37 -7.14 -28.07
CA PRO A 124 22.28 -7.75 -29.06
C PRO A 124 23.43 -8.57 -28.45
N ASN A 125 23.78 -8.31 -27.18
CA ASN A 125 24.83 -9.01 -26.45
C ASN A 125 24.33 -10.25 -25.68
N HIS A 126 23.07 -10.67 -25.85
CA HIS A 126 22.43 -11.76 -25.09
C HIS A 126 22.44 -11.57 -23.56
N GLU A 127 22.71 -10.36 -23.07
CA GLU A 127 22.59 -10.03 -21.65
C GLU A 127 21.14 -9.67 -21.30
N HIS A 128 20.74 -10.09 -20.10
CA HIS A 128 19.39 -10.08 -19.52
C HIS A 128 18.48 -8.99 -20.10
N GLY A 129 17.57 -9.42 -20.96
CA GLY A 129 16.59 -8.56 -21.57
C GLY A 129 15.64 -7.91 -20.58
N ALA A 130 15.22 -6.67 -20.86
CA ALA A 130 14.19 -6.01 -20.05
C ALA A 130 12.82 -6.66 -20.31
N VAL A 131 12.15 -7.10 -19.25
CA VAL A 131 10.77 -7.59 -19.32
C VAL A 131 9.85 -6.40 -19.58
N GLN A 132 9.21 -6.39 -20.74
CA GLN A 132 8.25 -5.34 -21.12
C GLN A 132 6.84 -5.62 -20.61
N ALA A 133 6.45 -6.90 -20.55
CA ALA A 133 5.14 -7.31 -20.07
C ALA A 133 5.24 -8.66 -19.35
N ALA A 134 4.52 -8.77 -18.23
CA ALA A 134 4.39 -9.98 -17.44
C ALA A 134 2.94 -10.15 -16.98
N ALA A 135 2.57 -11.38 -16.65
CA ALA A 135 1.29 -11.71 -16.04
C ALA A 135 1.42 -11.71 -14.51
N TYR A 136 0.40 -11.18 -13.84
CA TYR A 136 0.34 -11.07 -12.38
C TYR A 136 -1.01 -11.54 -11.86
N GLU A 137 -0.99 -12.23 -10.73
CA GLU A 137 -2.19 -12.68 -10.02
C GLU A 137 -2.26 -12.10 -8.62
N LEU A 138 -3.47 -11.96 -8.07
CA LEU A 138 -3.63 -11.56 -6.68
C LEU A 138 -3.19 -12.67 -5.74
N THR A 139 -2.36 -12.31 -4.77
CA THR A 139 -2.14 -13.18 -3.61
C THR A 139 -3.38 -13.18 -2.70
N LYS A 140 -3.45 -14.13 -1.75
CA LYS A 140 -4.48 -14.09 -0.68
C LYS A 140 -4.47 -12.76 0.09
N LYS A 141 -3.29 -12.18 0.30
CA LYS A 141 -3.11 -10.86 0.94
C LYS A 141 -3.66 -9.75 0.05
N GLY A 142 -3.33 -9.75 -1.24
CA GLY A 142 -3.83 -8.78 -2.21
C GLY A 142 -5.35 -8.81 -2.37
N ARG A 143 -5.96 -10.01 -2.35
CA ARG A 143 -7.42 -10.18 -2.41
C ARG A 143 -8.11 -9.54 -1.22
N ARG A 144 -7.70 -9.88 0.01
CA ARG A 144 -8.22 -9.27 1.24
C ARG A 144 -8.04 -7.76 1.28
N PHE A 145 -6.88 -7.27 0.85
CA PHE A 145 -6.59 -5.85 0.76
C PHE A 145 -7.54 -5.15 -0.23
N SER A 146 -7.74 -5.74 -1.41
CA SER A 146 -8.62 -5.18 -2.44
C SER A 146 -10.08 -5.15 -1.98
N GLU A 147 -10.55 -6.16 -1.26
CA GLU A 147 -11.87 -6.18 -0.64
C GLU A 147 -12.04 -5.08 0.40
N LYS A 148 -11.09 -4.95 1.33
CA LYS A 148 -11.13 -3.95 2.41
C LYS A 148 -11.17 -2.52 1.88
N TRP A 149 -10.38 -2.21 0.85
CA TRP A 149 -10.23 -0.83 0.34
C TRP A 149 -11.10 -0.51 -0.87
N GLY A 150 -11.88 -1.48 -1.36
CA GLY A 150 -12.81 -1.31 -2.48
C GLY A 150 -12.13 -1.28 -3.85
N PHE A 151 -11.04 -2.05 -4.02
CA PHE A 151 -10.33 -2.22 -5.29
C PHE A 151 -10.80 -3.50 -6.03
N LYS A 152 -12.11 -3.66 -6.14
CA LYS A 152 -12.77 -4.76 -6.87
C LYS A 152 -13.33 -4.32 -8.23
#